data_AF-A0A3N5JV32-F1
#
_entry.id   AF-A0A3N5JV32-F1
#
_cell.length_a   1.000
_cell.length_b   1.000
_cell.length_c   1.000
_cell.angle_alpha   90.00
_cell.angle_beta   90.00
_cell.angle_gamma   90.00
#
_symmetry.space_group_name_H-M   'P 1'
#
loop_
_entity.id
_entity.type
_entity.pdbx_description
1 polymer ?
#
loop_
_entity_poly.entity_id
_entity_poly.type
_entity_poly.pdbx_seq_one_letter_code
_entity_poly.pdbx_strand_id
1 'polypeptide(L)'
;FPTYTLGNLYAAQFFAKARAELGDLDEQFRRGDFVPLKEWLSGKIHCEGQRYRAADLVTAVTGEPPNPEYLLRHLRQKFGALYGV
;
A
#
# COMPACT_ATOMS: atom_id res chain seq x y z
N PHE A 1 2.71 12.92 -16.08
CA PHE A 1 2.09 13.59 -14.92
C PHE A 1 1.05 12.74 -14.17
N PRO A 2 0.03 12.12 -14.78
CA PRO A 2 -1.02 11.41 -14.01
C PRO A 2 -0.53 10.14 -13.29
N THR A 3 0.58 9.56 -13.76
CA THR A 3 1.16 8.33 -13.21
C THR A 3 1.66 8.47 -11.77
N TYR A 4 2.08 9.65 -11.34
CA TYR A 4 2.50 9.88 -9.95
C TYR A 4 1.33 9.78 -8.97
N THR A 5 0.18 10.37 -9.33
CA THR A 5 -1.05 10.25 -8.54
C THR A 5 -1.53 8.81 -8.47
N LEU A 6 -1.46 8.08 -9.59
CA LEU A 6 -1.78 6.64 -9.61
C LEU A 6 -0.82 5.82 -8.74
N GLY A 7 0.48 6.16 -8.74
CA GLY A 7 1.45 5.52 -7.84
C GLY A 7 1.09 5.69 -6.36
N ASN A 8 0.73 6.90 -5.94
CA ASN A 8 0.30 7.18 -4.57
C ASN A 8 -0.99 6.41 -4.20
N LEU A 9 -1.94 6.37 -5.14
CA LEU A 9 -3.19 5.61 -4.99
C LEU A 9 -2.91 4.12 -4.73
N TYR A 10 -2.12 3.49 -5.61
CA TYR A 10 -1.80 2.07 -5.51
C TYR A 10 -1.00 1.76 -4.26
N ALA A 11 -0.01 2.59 -3.92
CA ALA A 11 0.82 2.41 -2.73
C ALA A 11 -0.03 2.40 -1.45
N ALA A 12 -0.97 3.35 -1.31
CA ALA A 12 -1.83 3.40 -0.13
C ALA A 12 -2.72 2.15 0.01
N GLN A 13 -3.25 1.65 -1.11
CA GLN A 13 -4.11 0.46 -1.11
C GLN A 13 -3.32 -0.83 -0.86
N PHE A 14 -2.17 -1.01 -1.50
CA PHE A 14 -1.27 -2.13 -1.22
C PHE A 14 -0.80 -2.14 0.23
N PHE A 15 -0.43 -0.97 0.76
CA PHE A 15 0.02 -0.87 2.14
C PHE A 15 -1.08 -1.21 3.14
N ALA A 16 -2.31 -0.79 2.89
CA ALA A 16 -3.44 -1.19 3.73
C ALA A 16 -3.69 -2.70 3.70
N LYS A 17 -3.59 -3.34 2.53
CA LYS A 17 -3.68 -4.80 2.40
C LYS A 17 -2.54 -5.51 3.13
N ALA A 18 -1.30 -5.05 2.97
CA ALA A 18 -0.14 -5.59 3.66
C ALA A 18 -0.30 -5.48 5.18
N ARG A 19 -0.79 -4.35 5.70
CA ARG A 19 -1.06 -4.15 7.12
C ARG A 19 -2.13 -5.11 7.67
N ALA A 20 -3.16 -5.40 6.88
CA ALA A 20 -4.19 -6.37 7.24
C ALA A 20 -3.64 -7.81 7.34
N GLU A 21 -2.67 -8.18 6.50
CA GLU A 21 -2.11 -9.54 6.46
C GLU A 21 -0.89 -9.74 7.38
N LEU A 22 -0.08 -8.70 7.57
CA LEU A 22 1.18 -8.75 8.33
C LEU A 22 1.07 -8.20 9.76
N GLY A 23 -0.08 -7.62 10.13
CA GLY A 23 -0.31 -7.03 11.45
C GLY A 23 0.30 -5.64 11.62
N ASP A 24 0.83 -5.34 12.80
CA ASP A 24 1.32 -4.01 13.13
C ASP A 24 2.70 -3.71 12.52
N LEU A 25 2.66 -3.16 11.31
CA LEU A 25 3.85 -2.73 10.57
C LEU A 25 4.61 -1.59 11.27
N ASP A 26 3.94 -0.69 12.00
CA ASP A 26 4.62 0.43 12.65
C ASP A 26 5.53 -0.06 13.79
N GLU A 27 5.09 -1.10 14.51
CA GLU A 27 5.91 -1.79 15.52
C GLU A 27 7.09 -2.56 14.91
N GLN A 28 6.90 -3.18 13.75
CA GLN A 28 7.99 -3.83 13.02
C GLN A 28 9.05 -2.81 12.60
N PHE A 29 8.62 -1.69 12.02
CA PHE A 29 9.52 -0.61 11.59
C PHE A 29 10.28 0.02 12.75
N ARG A 30 9.63 0.21 13.90
CA ARG A 30 10.30 0.76 15.10
C ARG A 30 11.46 -0.11 15.58
N ARG A 31 11.36 -1.42 15.36
CA ARG A 31 12.40 -2.41 15.68
C ARG A 31 13.41 -2.61 14.54
N GLY A 32 13.26 -1.87 13.43
CA GLY A 32 14.12 -1.99 12.25
C GLY A 32 13.82 -3.22 11.40
N ASP A 33 12.70 -3.90 11.63
CA ASP A 33 12.31 -5.07 10.85
C ASP A 33 11.44 -4.66 9.66
N PHE A 34 12.03 -4.76 8.47
CA PHE A 34 11.37 -4.47 7.19
C PHE A 34 11.23 -5.73 6.32
N VAL A 35 11.78 -6.86 6.77
CA VAL A 35 11.84 -8.09 5.98
C VAL A 35 10.44 -8.61 5.64
N PRO A 36 9.48 -8.67 6.58
CA PRO A 36 8.12 -9.15 6.28
C PRO A 36 7.43 -8.36 5.17
N LEU A 37 7.52 -7.02 5.22
CA LEU A 37 6.91 -6.19 4.17
C LEU A 37 7.62 -6.38 2.83
N LYS A 38 8.96 -6.42 2.82
CA LYS A 38 9.72 -6.62 1.58
C LYS A 38 9.38 -7.96 0.92
N GLU A 39 9.29 -9.03 1.70
CA GLU A 39 8.93 -10.36 1.20
C GLU A 39 7.50 -10.40 0.68
N TRP A 40 6.56 -9.75 1.38
CA TRP A 40 5.18 -9.61 0.93
C TRP A 40 5.08 -8.88 -0.42
N LEU A 41 5.76 -7.73 -0.57
CA LEU A 41 5.80 -6.98 -1.83
C LEU A 41 6.44 -7.82 -2.93
N SER A 42 7.51 -8.55 -2.62
CA SER A 42 8.21 -9.38 -3.59
C SER A 42 7.36 -10.55 -4.07
N GLY A 43 6.65 -11.21 -3.16
CA GLY A 43 5.83 -12.39 -3.45
C GLY A 43 4.46 -12.09 -4.05
N LYS A 44 3.95 -10.86 -3.94
CA LYS A 44 2.62 -10.48 -4.46
C LYS A 44 2.63 -9.45 -5.59
N ILE A 45 3.69 -8.64 -5.69
CA ILE A 45 3.72 -7.51 -6.65
C ILE A 45 4.94 -7.65 -7.56
N HIS A 46 6.16 -7.69 -7.01
CA HIS A 46 7.37 -7.66 -7.85
C HIS A 46 7.54 -8.91 -8.70
N CYS A 47 7.17 -10.09 -8.17
CA CYS A 47 7.25 -11.37 -8.88
C CYS A 47 6.40 -11.40 -10.16
N GLU A 48 5.31 -10.61 -10.23
CA GLU A 48 4.40 -10.61 -11.37
C GLU A 48 4.93 -9.79 -12.55
N GLY A 49 5.93 -8.94 -12.34
CA GLY A 49 6.55 -8.13 -13.40
C GLY A 49 5.52 -7.36 -14.22
N GLN A 50 5.45 -7.64 -15.53
CA GLN A 50 4.48 -7.05 -16.46
C GLN A 50 3.33 -7.98 -16.84
N ARG A 51 3.10 -9.06 -16.08
CA ARG A 51 2.04 -10.04 -16.36
C ARG A 51 0.64 -9.43 -16.31
N TYR A 52 0.43 -8.46 -15.42
CA TYR A 52 -0.84 -7.77 -15.23
C TYR A 52 -0.74 -6.30 -15.63
N ARG A 53 -1.86 -5.72 -16.07
CA ARG A 53 -1.99 -4.25 -16.06
C ARG A 53 -2.08 -3.78 -14.61
N ALA A 54 -1.68 -2.53 -14.35
CA ALA A 54 -1.57 -2.01 -12.99
C ALA A 54 -2.88 -2.13 -12.18
N ALA A 55 -4.03 -1.79 -12.77
CA ALA A 55 -5.33 -1.91 -12.10
C ALA A 55 -5.73 -3.37 -11.81
N ASP A 56 -5.38 -4.28 -12.72
CA ASP A 56 -5.63 -5.71 -12.55
C ASP A 56 -4.75 -6.29 -11.43
N LEU A 57 -3.48 -5.87 -11.37
CA LEU A 57 -2.57 -6.26 -10.29
C LEU A 57 -3.06 -5.78 -8.93
N VAL A 58 -3.53 -4.52 -8.86
CA VAL A 58 -4.16 -3.99 -7.63
C VAL A 58 -5.32 -4.89 -7.21
N THR A 59 -6.24 -5.19 -8.13
CA THR A 59 -7.39 -6.05 -7.84
C THR A 59 -6.97 -7.46 -7.40
N ALA A 60 -5.99 -8.06 -8.07
CA ALA A 60 -5.50 -9.39 -7.74
C ALA A 60 -4.88 -9.47 -6.33
N VAL A 61 -4.14 -8.43 -5.92
CA VAL A 61 -3.44 -8.41 -4.62
C VAL A 61 -4.36 -7.97 -3.48
N THR A 62 -5.21 -6.97 -3.72
CA THR A 62 -6.00 -6.32 -2.67
C THR A 62 -7.40 -6.90 -2.54
N GLY A 63 -7.92 -7.49 -3.62
CA GLY A 63 -9.28 -8.03 -3.72
C GLY A 63 -10.31 -7.04 -4.29
N GLU A 64 -9.92 -5.81 -4.61
CA GLU A 64 -10.82 -4.80 -5.19
C GLU A 64 -10.10 -3.86 -6.17
N PRO A 65 -10.82 -3.19 -7.09
CA PRO A 65 -10.23 -2.21 -8.01
C PRO A 65 -9.51 -1.05 -7.28
N PRO A 66 -8.68 -0.28 -8.00
CA PRO A 66 -8.07 0.93 -7.44
C PRO A 66 -9.08 1.87 -6.77
N ASN A 67 -8.91 2.11 -5.48
CA ASN A 67 -9.86 2.86 -4.66
C ASN A 67 -9.18 4.05 -3.95
N PRO A 68 -9.58 5.31 -4.26
CA PRO A 68 -8.95 6.51 -3.70
C PRO A 68 -9.14 6.71 -2.20
N GLU A 69 -10.12 6.04 -1.60
CA GLU A 69 -10.37 6.17 -0.15
C GLU A 69 -9.18 5.71 0.70
N TYR A 70 -8.37 4.76 0.21
CA TYR A 70 -7.15 4.35 0.90
C TYR A 70 -6.14 5.49 1.03
N LEU A 71 -5.92 6.21 -0.08
CA LEU A 71 -5.01 7.36 -0.08
C LEU A 71 -5.58 8.51 0.75
N LEU A 72 -6.86 8.83 0.59
CA LEU A 72 -7.52 9.90 1.36
C LEU A 72 -7.47 9.61 2.86
N ARG A 73 -7.75 8.38 3.28
CA ARG A 73 -7.65 7.96 4.68
C ARG A 73 -6.22 8.09 5.21
N HIS A 74 -5.22 7.62 4.45
CA HIS A 74 -3.82 7.74 4.84
C HIS A 74 -3.40 9.21 5.05
N LEU A 75 -3.74 10.08 4.09
CA LEU A 75 -3.42 11.51 4.18
C LEU A 75 -4.15 12.17 5.36
N ARG A 76 -5.46 11.95 5.52
CA ARG A 76 -6.23 12.50 6.64
C ARG A 76 -5.65 12.08 7.99
N GLN A 77 -5.32 10.80 8.17
CA GLN A 77 -4.72 10.31 9.42
C GLN A 77 -3.37 10.96 9.69
N LYS A 78 -2.48 11.00 8.68
CA LYS A 78 -1.14 11.56 8.82
C LYS A 78 -1.16 13.06 9.11
N PHE A 79 -1.92 13.82 8.31
CA PHE A 79 -1.97 15.27 8.42
C PHE A 79 -2.84 15.74 9.59
N GLY A 80 -3.93 15.03 9.90
CA GLY A 80 -4.73 15.32 11.09
C GLY A 80 -3.95 15.12 12.39
N ALA A 81 -3.14 14.07 12.48
CA ALA A 81 -2.26 13.85 13.64
C ALA A 81 -1.17 14.92 13.78
N LEU A 82 -0.66 15.47 12.68
CA LEU A 82 0.41 16.47 12.70
C LEU A 82 -0.11 17.91 12.94
N TYR A 83 -1.29 18.23 12.41
CA TYR A 83 -1.79 19.60 12.35
C TYR A 83 -3.10 19.83 13.12
N GLY A 84 -3.69 18.79 13.72
CA GLY A 84 -4.91 18.90 14.53
C GLY A 84 -6.17 19.24 13.73
N VAL A 85 -6.20 18.85 12.44
CA VAL A 85 -7.31 19.06 11.49
C VAL A 85 -8.09 17.80 11.21
#